data_AF-L9JB63-F1
#
_entry.id   AF-L9JB63-F1
#
_cell.length_a   1.000
_cell.length_b   1.000
_cell.length_c   1.000
_cell.angle_alpha   90.00
_cell.angle_beta   90.00
_cell.angle_gamma   90.00
#
_symmetry.space_group_name_H-M   'P 1'
#
loop_
_entity.id
_entity.type
_entity.pdbx_description
1 polymer ?
#
loop_
_entity_poly.entity_id
_entity_poly.type
_entity_poly.pdbx_seq_one_letter_code
_entity_poly.pdbx_strand_id
1 'polypeptide(L)'
;MAGEKAAKQDIKEKKHEAKKADANVRGISRYSRSAVYSGKVMYKRKYSATKSRIEKKKKKVVLETVTKQVGGDKNGGTRVVKLRKMPRTHQKSVIATSKKIDISKVKIPKRLTDAYFKKKKLRKPRHQEGEIFNTEKEK
;
A
#
# COMPACT_ATOMS: atom_id res chain seq x y z
N MET A 1 65.26 -11.41 -0.45
CA MET A 1 64.46 -10.19 -0.23
C MET A 1 63.26 -10.23 -1.16
N ALA A 2 62.16 -10.86 -0.72
CA ALA A 2 60.93 -10.96 -1.51
C ALA A 2 60.09 -9.71 -1.26
N GLY A 3 59.89 -8.89 -2.29
CA GLY A 3 59.06 -7.69 -2.21
C GLY A 3 57.58 -8.06 -2.13
N GLU A 4 56.91 -7.55 -1.09
CA GLU A 4 55.46 -7.66 -0.93
C GLU A 4 54.73 -6.92 -2.06
N LYS A 5 53.87 -7.63 -2.80
CA LYS A 5 52.95 -7.01 -3.75
C LYS A 5 51.77 -6.42 -2.98
N ALA A 6 51.62 -5.11 -3.04
CA ALA A 6 50.47 -4.39 -2.51
C ALA A 6 49.15 -4.93 -3.12
N ALA A 7 48.22 -5.30 -2.24
CA ALA A 7 46.88 -5.75 -2.60
C ALA A 7 46.09 -4.60 -3.25
N LYS A 8 45.69 -4.77 -4.50
CA LYS A 8 44.73 -3.87 -5.15
C LYS A 8 43.37 -4.07 -4.49
N GLN A 9 42.77 -2.99 -4.02
CA GLN A 9 41.39 -3.00 -3.54
C GLN A 9 40.44 -3.25 -4.71
N ASP A 10 39.59 -4.26 -4.58
CA ASP A 10 38.52 -4.55 -5.54
C ASP A 10 37.49 -3.42 -5.53
N ILE A 11 37.70 -2.41 -6.39
CA ILE A 11 36.65 -1.46 -6.72
C ILE A 11 35.60 -2.27 -7.47
N LYS A 12 34.53 -2.68 -6.77
CA LYS A 12 33.31 -3.20 -7.38
C LYS A 12 32.84 -2.15 -8.39
N GLU A 13 33.16 -2.37 -9.66
CA GLU A 13 32.62 -1.57 -10.76
C GLU A 13 31.10 -1.54 -10.59
N LYS A 14 30.58 -0.33 -10.37
CA LYS A 14 29.14 -0.09 -10.35
C LYS A 14 28.66 -0.45 -11.75
N LYS A 15 28.01 -1.60 -11.90
CA LYS A 15 27.35 -1.97 -13.16
C LYS A 15 26.53 -0.77 -13.61
N HIS A 16 26.72 -0.33 -14.86
CA HIS A 16 25.92 0.75 -15.42
C HIS A 16 24.45 0.42 -15.24
N GLU A 17 23.78 1.15 -14.34
CA GLU A 17 22.37 0.96 -14.10
C GLU A 17 21.67 1.33 -15.42
N ALA A 18 20.91 0.38 -15.97
CA ALA A 18 20.19 0.62 -17.21
C ALA A 18 19.28 1.84 -16.98
N LYS A 19 19.47 2.91 -17.77
CA LYS A 19 18.68 4.13 -17.67
C LYS A 19 17.20 3.74 -17.67
N LYS A 20 16.54 3.89 -16.52
CA LYS A 20 15.08 3.76 -16.43
C LYS A 20 14.51 4.98 -17.15
N ALA A 21 13.51 4.75 -17.99
CA ALA A 21 12.88 5.84 -18.70
C ALA A 21 12.09 6.67 -17.68
N ASP A 22 12.58 7.85 -17.35
CA ASP A 22 11.76 8.83 -16.66
C ASP A 22 10.54 9.13 -17.54
N ALA A 23 9.38 9.20 -16.91
CA ALA A 23 8.14 9.50 -17.61
C ALA A 23 8.01 11.02 -17.79
N ASN A 24 7.63 11.47 -18.98
CA ASN A 24 7.24 12.87 -19.19
C ASN A 24 5.90 13.15 -18.51
N VAL A 25 4.95 12.27 -18.80
CA VAL A 25 3.63 12.22 -18.19
C VAL A 25 3.39 10.76 -17.81
N ARG A 26 2.56 10.51 -16.80
CA ARG A 26 2.22 9.13 -16.38
C ARG A 26 1.82 8.29 -17.60
N GLY A 27 2.62 7.27 -17.91
CA GLY A 27 2.39 6.36 -19.03
C GLY A 27 3.08 6.74 -20.35
N ILE A 28 3.70 7.92 -20.44
CA ILE A 28 4.45 8.36 -21.63
C ILE A 28 5.93 8.49 -21.28
N SER A 29 6.74 7.65 -21.92
CA SER A 29 8.21 7.64 -21.78
C SER A 29 8.83 8.89 -22.40
N ARG A 30 9.92 9.39 -21.77
CA ARG A 30 10.77 10.45 -22.35
C ARG A 30 11.44 10.07 -23.65
N TYR A 31 11.87 8.81 -23.75
CA TYR A 31 12.65 8.33 -24.88
C TYR A 31 11.82 7.40 -25.77
N SER A 32 12.13 7.42 -27.07
CA SER A 32 11.56 6.51 -28.06
C SER A 32 12.00 5.05 -27.82
N ARG A 33 11.28 4.09 -28.40
CA ARG A 33 11.57 2.66 -28.24
C ARG A 33 12.96 2.28 -28.75
N SER A 34 13.43 2.89 -29.85
CA SER A 34 14.76 2.64 -30.42
C SER A 34 15.88 3.19 -29.53
N ALA A 35 15.71 4.39 -28.98
CA ALA A 35 16.66 4.98 -28.03
C ALA A 35 16.76 4.15 -26.73
N VAL A 36 15.65 3.59 -26.25
CA VAL A 36 15.66 2.67 -25.10
C VAL A 36 16.35 1.34 -25.46
N TYR A 37 16.16 0.83 -26.67
CA TYR A 37 16.77 -0.42 -27.14
C TYR A 37 18.30 -0.32 -27.21
N SER A 38 18.82 0.77 -27.77
CA SER A 38 20.26 1.05 -27.82
C SER A 38 20.83 1.37 -26.45
N GLY A 39 20.15 2.20 -25.64
CA GLY A 39 20.59 2.58 -24.29
C GLY A 39 20.65 1.42 -23.30
N LYS A 40 19.80 0.39 -23.47
CA LYS A 40 19.87 -0.86 -22.71
C LYS A 40 20.84 -1.89 -23.30
N VAL A 41 21.50 -1.56 -24.42
CA VAL A 41 22.41 -2.43 -25.17
C VAL A 41 21.76 -3.78 -25.49
N MET A 42 20.47 -3.76 -25.84
CA MET A 42 19.71 -4.99 -26.06
C MET A 42 20.16 -5.74 -27.31
N TYR A 43 20.73 -5.05 -28.29
CA TYR A 43 21.24 -5.63 -29.54
C TYR A 43 22.38 -6.65 -29.32
N LYS A 44 23.15 -6.54 -28.23
CA LYS A 44 24.18 -7.53 -27.87
C LYS A 44 23.66 -8.62 -26.93
N ARG A 45 22.46 -8.46 -26.35
CA ARG A 45 21.90 -9.40 -25.38
C ARG A 45 21.14 -10.50 -26.12
N LYS A 46 21.76 -11.67 -26.26
CA LYS A 46 21.08 -12.89 -26.69
C LYS A 46 20.44 -13.55 -25.48
N TYR A 47 19.12 -13.66 -25.47
CA TYR A 47 18.37 -14.36 -24.44
C TYR A 47 17.89 -15.70 -24.99
N SER A 48 18.41 -16.82 -24.47
CA SER A 48 17.80 -18.13 -24.65
C SER A 48 16.68 -18.28 -23.63
N ALA A 49 15.42 -18.19 -24.07
CA ALA A 49 14.28 -18.35 -23.19
C ALA A 49 14.04 -19.84 -22.90
N THR A 50 14.09 -20.23 -21.63
CA THR A 50 13.48 -21.49 -21.19
C THR A 50 11.97 -21.35 -21.36
N LYS A 51 11.36 -22.27 -22.14
CA LYS A 51 9.91 -22.31 -22.35
C LYS A 51 9.24 -22.76 -21.06
N SER A 52 9.07 -21.86 -20.09
CA SER A 52 8.21 -22.11 -18.95
C SER A 52 6.76 -22.15 -19.44
N ARG A 53 6.08 -23.27 -19.25
CA ARG A 53 4.63 -23.36 -19.38
C ARG A 53 4.01 -22.52 -18.26
N ILE A 54 3.91 -21.22 -18.50
CA ILE A 54 3.24 -20.29 -17.59
C ILE A 54 1.76 -20.49 -17.80
N GLU A 55 1.17 -21.36 -16.98
CA GLU A 55 -0.27 -21.42 -16.85
C GLU A 55 -0.75 -20.04 -16.42
N LYS A 56 -1.63 -19.44 -17.24
CA LYS A 56 -2.26 -18.16 -16.90
C LYS A 56 -2.99 -18.36 -15.58
N LYS A 57 -2.37 -17.90 -14.50
CA LYS A 57 -3.01 -17.83 -13.19
C LYS A 57 -4.29 -17.01 -13.39
N LYS A 58 -5.44 -17.68 -13.28
CA LYS A 58 -6.74 -17.03 -13.29
C LYS A 58 -6.71 -15.95 -12.21
N LYS A 59 -6.85 -14.69 -12.61
CA LYS A 59 -7.00 -13.59 -11.64
C LYS A 59 -8.23 -13.93 -10.80
N LYS A 60 -8.04 -14.16 -9.50
CA LYS A 60 -9.18 -14.27 -8.58
C LYS A 60 -9.95 -12.96 -8.67
N VAL A 61 -11.19 -13.03 -9.12
CA VAL A 61 -12.11 -11.90 -9.07
C VAL A 61 -12.22 -11.49 -7.61
N VAL A 62 -11.85 -10.26 -7.30
CA VAL A 62 -12.00 -9.73 -5.95
C VAL A 62 -13.49 -9.49 -5.75
N LEU A 63 -14.11 -10.29 -4.89
CA LEU A 63 -15.51 -10.11 -4.52
C LEU A 63 -15.68 -8.72 -3.92
N GLU A 64 -16.68 -7.96 -4.36
CA GLU A 64 -16.92 -6.60 -3.85
C GLU A 64 -17.68 -6.62 -2.52
N THR A 65 -18.47 -7.68 -2.32
CA THR A 65 -19.32 -7.91 -1.16
C THR A 65 -19.01 -9.26 -0.52
N VAL A 66 -19.18 -9.33 0.79
CA VAL A 66 -19.07 -10.56 1.58
C VAL A 66 -20.36 -10.76 2.34
N THR A 67 -20.97 -11.94 2.19
CA THR A 67 -22.06 -12.40 3.03
C THR A 67 -21.52 -12.73 4.40
N LYS A 68 -22.02 -12.02 5.41
CA LYS A 68 -21.69 -12.23 6.82
C LYS A 68 -22.92 -12.76 7.53
N GLN A 69 -22.76 -13.84 8.27
CA GLN A 69 -23.82 -14.31 9.15
C GLN A 69 -24.02 -13.30 10.29
N VAL A 70 -25.27 -12.98 10.59
CA VAL A 70 -25.64 -12.03 11.65
C VAL A 70 -26.22 -12.82 12.80
N GLY A 71 -25.64 -12.66 13.99
CA GLY A 71 -26.05 -13.41 15.17
C GLY A 71 -27.42 -12.99 15.70
N GLY A 72 -28.20 -13.98 16.15
CA GLY A 72 -29.53 -13.84 16.75
C GLY A 72 -30.60 -14.57 15.93
N ASP A 73 -31.39 -15.41 16.60
CA ASP A 73 -32.30 -16.38 15.95
C ASP A 73 -33.41 -15.71 15.12
N LYS A 74 -33.72 -14.44 15.42
CA LYS A 74 -34.75 -13.64 14.72
C LYS A 74 -34.20 -12.66 13.67
N ASN A 75 -32.88 -12.66 13.41
CA ASN A 75 -32.23 -11.66 12.56
C ASN A 75 -32.03 -12.07 11.09
N GLY A 76 -32.68 -13.15 10.63
CA GLY A 76 -32.69 -13.54 9.22
C GLY A 76 -31.35 -14.08 8.68
N GLY A 77 -30.42 -14.46 9.56
CA GLY A 77 -29.26 -15.28 9.25
C GLY A 77 -28.08 -14.57 8.57
N THR A 78 -28.25 -13.87 7.44
CA THR A 78 -27.11 -13.29 6.69
C THR A 78 -27.33 -11.84 6.25
N ARG A 79 -26.24 -11.07 6.19
CA ARG A 79 -26.19 -9.74 5.59
C ARG A 79 -25.04 -9.63 4.60
N VAL A 80 -25.33 -9.03 3.45
CA VAL A 80 -24.34 -8.72 2.43
C VAL A 80 -23.63 -7.42 2.82
N VAL A 81 -22.32 -7.48 3.05
CA VAL A 81 -21.51 -6.34 3.48
C VAL A 81 -20.46 -6.01 2.42
N LYS A 82 -20.45 -4.77 1.93
CA LYS A 82 -19.41 -4.27 1.01
C LYS A 82 -18.06 -4.26 1.71
N LEU A 83 -17.02 -4.76 1.03
CA LEU A 83 -15.65 -4.78 1.56
C LEU A 83 -15.02 -3.40 1.63
N ARG A 84 -15.35 -2.54 0.66
CA ARG A 84 -14.94 -1.12 0.66
C ARG A 84 -16.15 -0.26 0.95
N LYS A 85 -16.12 0.43 2.09
CA LYS A 85 -17.16 1.41 2.46
C LYS A 85 -16.81 2.77 1.86
N MET A 86 -17.81 3.55 1.49
CA MET A 86 -17.59 4.91 1.01
C MET A 86 -16.90 5.77 2.09
N PRO A 87 -16.02 6.71 1.69
CA PRO A 87 -15.43 7.69 2.60
C PRO A 87 -16.50 8.41 3.40
N ARG A 88 -16.23 8.66 4.68
CA ARG A 88 -17.20 9.26 5.61
C ARG A 88 -17.31 10.77 5.48
N THR A 89 -16.26 11.44 5.02
CA THR A 89 -16.21 12.89 4.86
C THR A 89 -16.07 13.24 3.40
N HIS A 90 -16.84 14.23 2.97
CA HIS A 90 -16.70 14.79 1.64
C HIS A 90 -15.51 15.75 1.64
N GLN A 91 -14.79 15.89 0.54
CA GLN A 91 -13.67 16.85 0.44
C GLN A 91 -14.10 18.31 0.63
N LYS A 92 -15.42 18.58 0.60
CA LYS A 92 -16.03 19.88 0.90
C LYS A 92 -16.11 20.17 2.40
N SER A 93 -15.92 19.18 3.28
CA SER A 93 -16.08 19.33 4.73
C SER A 93 -14.95 20.13 5.40
N VAL A 94 -13.88 20.50 4.68
CA VAL A 94 -12.73 21.26 5.20
C VAL A 94 -12.38 22.38 4.23
N ILE A 95 -12.18 23.59 4.74
CA ILE A 95 -11.68 24.74 3.96
C ILE A 95 -10.19 24.89 4.23
N ALA A 96 -9.35 24.71 3.20
CA ALA A 96 -7.91 24.96 3.31
C ALA A 96 -7.62 26.46 3.15
N THR A 97 -7.10 27.10 4.19
CA THR A 97 -6.71 28.51 4.14
C THR A 97 -5.29 28.68 3.61
N SER A 98 -4.95 29.90 3.14
CA SER A 98 -3.62 30.23 2.65
C SER A 98 -2.56 30.31 3.75
N LYS A 99 -2.96 30.49 5.02
CA LYS A 99 -2.06 30.54 6.17
C LYS A 99 -1.30 29.22 6.30
N LYS A 100 0.03 29.30 6.29
CA LYS A 100 0.92 28.16 6.50
C LYS A 100 1.68 28.34 7.81
N ILE A 101 1.80 27.25 8.57
CA ILE A 101 2.61 27.17 9.79
C ILE A 101 3.73 26.18 9.48
N ASP A 102 4.98 26.50 9.84
CA ASP A 102 6.11 25.59 9.67
C ASP A 102 6.08 24.52 10.78
N ILE A 103 6.03 23.25 10.37
CA ILE A 103 5.92 22.07 11.27
C ILE A 103 7.20 21.22 11.19
N SER A 104 8.23 21.65 10.46
CA SER A 104 9.46 20.89 10.20
C SER A 104 10.16 20.37 11.47
N LYS A 105 10.13 21.14 12.57
CA LYS A 105 10.78 20.80 13.84
C LYS A 105 9.91 19.92 14.77
N VAL A 106 8.65 19.68 14.42
CA VAL A 106 7.70 18.96 15.29
C VAL A 106 7.82 17.45 15.07
N LYS A 107 8.13 16.71 16.13
CA LYS A 107 8.24 15.24 16.09
C LYS A 107 6.87 14.60 16.26
N ILE A 108 6.32 14.00 15.20
CA ILE A 108 5.04 13.26 15.27
C ILE A 108 5.30 11.85 15.84
N PRO A 109 4.61 11.45 16.93
CA PRO A 109 4.75 10.12 17.50
C PRO A 109 4.29 9.00 16.56
N LYS A 110 5.11 7.95 16.42
CA LYS A 110 4.80 6.78 15.57
C LYS A 110 3.54 6.02 15.98
N ARG A 111 3.10 6.16 17.24
CA ARG A 111 1.88 5.53 17.77
C ARG A 111 0.58 6.15 17.24
N LEU A 112 0.62 7.37 16.71
CA LEU A 112 -0.55 8.08 16.17
C LEU A 112 -0.85 7.58 14.75
N THR A 113 -1.54 6.45 14.68
CA THR A 113 -2.02 5.86 13.43
C THR A 113 -3.54 5.88 13.39
N ASP A 114 -4.16 5.59 12.24
CA ASP A 114 -5.62 5.47 12.13
C ASP A 114 -6.25 4.51 13.15
N ALA A 115 -5.50 3.48 13.57
CA ALA A 115 -5.93 2.56 14.62
C ALA A 115 -6.10 3.25 15.99
N TYR A 116 -5.30 4.27 16.29
CA TYR A 116 -5.39 5.05 17.53
C TYR A 116 -6.68 5.86 17.62
N PHE A 117 -7.11 6.48 16.52
CA PHE A 117 -8.33 7.30 16.47
C PHE A 117 -9.60 6.49 16.20
N LYS A 118 -9.47 5.19 15.96
CA LYS A 118 -10.61 4.31 15.72
C LYS A 118 -11.39 4.12 17.02
N LYS A 119 -12.64 4.62 17.07
CA LYS A 119 -13.54 4.43 18.21
C LYS A 119 -13.61 2.96 18.63
N LYS A 120 -13.34 2.70 19.91
CA LYS A 120 -13.52 1.37 20.50
C LYS A 120 -15.02 1.06 20.48
N LYS A 121 -15.37 -0.10 19.92
CA LYS A 121 -16.74 -0.59 19.98
C LYS A 121 -16.82 -1.53 21.17
N LEU A 122 -17.45 -1.08 22.24
CA LEU A 122 -17.78 -1.95 23.37
C LEU A 122 -18.81 -2.98 22.89
N ARG A 123 -18.58 -4.26 23.24
CA ARG A 123 -19.61 -5.28 23.11
C ARG A 123 -20.66 -4.96 24.16
N LYS A 124 -21.91 -4.76 23.75
CA LYS A 124 -23.03 -4.71 24.70
C LYS A 124 -23.11 -6.08 25.40
N PRO A 125 -23.20 -6.15 26.73
CA PRO A 125 -23.49 -7.40 27.42
C PRO A 125 -24.82 -7.96 26.89
N ARG A 126 -24.90 -9.29 26.74
CA ARG A 126 -26.16 -9.96 26.39
C ARG A 126 -27.05 -9.88 27.63
N HIS A 127 -28.24 -9.31 27.46
CA HIS A 127 -29.21 -9.00 28.51
C HIS A 127 -29.27 -10.03 29.65
N GLN A 128 -29.13 -9.52 30.88
CA GLN A 128 -30.13 -9.72 31.93
C GLN A 128 -30.80 -8.36 32.16
N GLU A 129 -32.10 -8.35 32.39
CA GLU A 129 -32.96 -7.16 32.41
C GLU A 129 -32.57 -6.23 33.58
N GLY A 130 -31.96 -5.08 33.30
CA GLY A 130 -31.64 -4.07 34.32
C GLY A 130 -30.58 -3.01 33.95
N GLU A 131 -29.66 -3.30 33.03
CA GLU A 131 -28.50 -2.42 32.78
C GLU A 131 -28.68 -1.39 31.63
N ILE A 132 -29.89 -0.85 31.45
CA ILE A 132 -30.19 0.09 30.36
C ILE A 132 -29.74 1.53 30.70
N PHE A 133 -29.61 1.86 31.99
CA PHE A 133 -29.28 3.21 32.47
C PHE A 133 -27.87 3.38 33.06
N ASN A 134 -27.05 2.31 33.09
CA ASN A 134 -25.64 2.41 33.45
C ASN A 134 -24.82 2.92 32.25
N THR A 135 -25.11 4.15 31.81
CA THR A 135 -24.29 4.91 30.86
C THR A 135 -23.14 5.60 31.60
N GLU A 136 -22.34 4.84 32.36
CA GLU A 136 -21.08 5.38 32.88
C GLU A 136 -20.02 5.41 31.78
N LYS A 137 -19.95 6.61 31.19
CA LYS A 137 -18.79 7.33 30.61
C LYS A 137 -17.75 6.49 29.87
N GLU A 138 -17.72 6.68 28.54
CA GLU A 138 -16.49 6.50 27.76
C GLU A 138 -15.38 7.39 28.35
N LYS A 139 -14.37 6.77 28.99
CA LYS A 139 -13.02 7.35 29.07
C LYS A 139 -12.21 6.90 27.85
#